data_AF-A0A932T9I1-F1
#
_entry.id   AF-A0A932T9I1-F1
#
_cell.length_a   1.000
_cell.length_b   1.000
_cell.length_c   1.000
_cell.angle_alpha   90.00
_cell.angle_beta   90.00
_cell.angle_gamma   90.00
#
_symmetry.space_group_name_H-M   'P 1'
#
loop_
_entity.id
_entity.type
_entity.pdbx_description
1 polymer ?
#
loop_
_entity_poly.entity_id
_entity_poly.type
_entity_poly.pdbx_seq_one_letter_code
_entity_poly.pdbx_strand_id
1 'polypeptide(L)' 'YHFDLYRLNKREDFFAMGFEEYLGGSGVALIEWAERLEGELLMKTHSYYFLHREEGGRVCQYTRYEEKWGR' A
#
# COMPACT_ATOMS: atom_id res chain seq x y z
N TYR A 1 2.47 11.76 -2.75
CA TYR A 1 2.45 10.95 -3.97
C TYR A 1 1.21 10.06 -3.95
N HIS A 2 0.54 9.86 -5.08
CA HIS A 2 -0.65 9.01 -5.19
C HIS A 2 -0.47 8.03 -6.34
N PHE A 3 -0.75 6.76 -6.08
CA PHE A 3 -0.56 5.68 -7.03
C PHE A 3 -1.77 4.75 -7.00
N ASP A 4 -2.25 4.39 -8.19
CA ASP A 4 -3.32 3.42 -8.39
C ASP A 4 -2.76 2.23 -9.17
N LEU A 5 -2.69 1.07 -8.52
CA LEU A 5 -2.09 -0.13 -9.07
C LEU A 5 -3.10 -1.08 -9.71
N TYR A 6 -4.36 -0.64 -9.91
CA TYR A 6 -5.40 -1.45 -10.53
C TYR A 6 -4.98 -2.03 -11.90
N ARG A 7 -4.19 -1.26 -12.68
CA ARG A 7 -3.73 -1.62 -14.03
C ARG A 7 -2.34 -2.24 -14.07
N LEU A 8 -1.72 -2.47 -12.92
CA LEU A 8 -0.41 -3.07 -12.86
C LEU A 8 -0.51 -4.54 -13.27
N ASN A 9 0.13 -4.89 -14.40
CA ASN A 9 0.10 -6.25 -14.92
C ASN A 9 1.06 -7.16 -14.17
N LYS A 10 2.23 -6.62 -13.83
CA LYS A 10 3.32 -7.33 -13.14
C LYS A 10 3.98 -6.40 -12.13
N ARG A 11 4.35 -6.94 -10.97
CA ARG A 11 5.06 -6.19 -9.93
C ARG A 11 6.41 -5.64 -10.40
N GLU A 12 7.08 -6.31 -11.34
CA GLU A 12 8.36 -5.87 -11.87
C GLU A 12 8.25 -4.53 -12.61
N ASP A 13 7.10 -4.26 -13.25
CA ASP A 13 6.83 -2.98 -13.91
C ASP A 13 6.80 -1.83 -12.88
N PHE A 14 6.37 -2.11 -11.65
CA PHE A 14 6.32 -1.12 -10.58
C PHE A 14 7.71 -0.67 -10.13
N PHE A 15 8.64 -1.61 -9.93
CA PHE A 15 10.02 -1.28 -9.59
C PHE A 15 10.74 -0.61 -10.76
N ALA A 16 10.49 -1.05 -12.00
CA ALA A 16 11.08 -0.47 -13.19
C ALA A 16 10.67 1.01 -13.42
N MET A 17 9.53 1.45 -12.87
CA MET A 17 9.10 2.85 -12.90
C MET A 17 9.86 3.77 -11.92
N GLY A 18 10.81 3.25 -11.13
CA GLY A 18 11.60 4.06 -10.20
C GLY A 18 10.86 4.44 -8.92
N PHE A 19 9.95 3.57 -8.45
CA PHE A 19 9.06 3.88 -7.34
C PHE A 19 9.78 4.12 -6.00
N GLU A 20 10.97 3.56 -5.84
CA GLU A 20 11.81 3.65 -4.64
C GLU A 20 12.12 5.11 -4.25
N GLU A 21 12.26 6.00 -5.24
CA GLU A 21 12.50 7.43 -5.02
C GLU A 21 11.34 8.12 -4.28
N TYR A 22 10.13 7.55 -4.39
CA TYR A 22 8.91 8.10 -3.79
C TYR A 22 8.58 7.50 -2.41
N LEU A 23 8.99 6.26 -2.15
CA LEU A 23 8.70 5.55 -0.88
C LEU A 23 9.64 5.91 0.28
N GLY A 24 10.82 6.48 -0.02
CA GLY A 24 11.82 6.86 0.98
C GLY A 24 11.92 8.36 1.28
N GLY A 25 11.09 9.19 0.63
CA GLY A 25 11.12 10.65 0.79
C GLY A 25 10.52 11.16 2.10
N SER A 26 10.61 12.47 2.33
CA SER A 26 10.02 13.16 3.51
C SER A 26 8.49 13.37 3.43
N GLY A 27 7.85 12.82 2.39
CA GLY A 27 6.42 12.96 2.12
C GLY A 27 5.60 11.71 2.46
N VAL A 28 4.31 11.75 2.13
CA VAL A 28 3.40 10.60 2.23
C VAL A 28 3.08 10.08 0.83
N ALA A 29 3.20 8.77 0.65
CA ALA A 29 2.73 8.05 -0.53
C ALA A 29 1.42 7.32 -0.18
N LEU A 30 0.38 7.55 -0.98
CA LEU A 30 -0.89 6.83 -0.91
C LEU A 30 -0.95 5.85 -2.08
N ILE A 31 -1.20 4.58 -1.79
CA ILE A 31 -1.19 3.50 -2.79
C ILE A 31 -2.53 2.77 -2.73
N GLU A 32 -3.29 2.82 -3.81
CA GLU A 32 -4.50 2.02 -4.01
C GLU A 32 -4.16 0.70 -4.70
N TRP A 33 -4.91 -0.36 -4.36
CA TRP A 33 -4.65 -1.73 -4.83
C TRP A 33 -3.25 -2.24 -4.48
N ALA A 34 -2.77 -1.88 -3.28
CA ALA A 34 -1.43 -2.20 -2.75
C ALA A 34 -1.14 -3.72 -2.69
N GLU A 35 -2.17 -4.56 -2.62
CA GLU A 35 -2.07 -6.02 -2.66
C GLU A 35 -1.47 -6.55 -3.97
N ARG A 36 -1.49 -5.76 -5.05
CA ARG A 36 -0.84 -6.08 -6.34
C ARG A 36 0.69 -6.21 -6.22
N LEU A 37 1.27 -5.75 -5.12
CA LEU A 37 2.70 -5.83 -4.84
C LEU A 37 3.10 -7.03 -3.96
N GLU A 38 2.18 -7.98 -3.69
CA GLU A 38 2.45 -9.29 -3.06
C GLU A 38 3.32 -9.27 -1.79
N GLY A 39 3.23 -8.21 -0.97
CA GLY A 39 3.99 -8.12 0.28
C GLY A 39 5.38 -7.48 0.15
N GLU A 40 5.71 -6.81 -0.95
CA GLU A 40 6.95 -6.02 -1.06
C GLU A 40 6.84 -4.66 -0.31
N LEU A 41 5.63 -4.25 0.07
CA LEU A 41 5.36 -3.02 0.83
C LEU A 41 5.62 -3.14 2.35
N LEU A 42 6.45 -4.10 2.79
CA LEU A 42 6.62 -4.42 4.22
C LEU A 42 7.37 -3.35 5.04
N MET A 43 7.79 -2.24 4.44
CA MET A 43 8.46 -1.15 5.16
C MET A 43 7.44 -0.14 5.70
N LYS A 44 7.20 -0.18 7.03
CA LYS A 44 6.49 0.85 7.81
C LYS A 44 5.23 1.43 7.15
N THR A 45 4.23 0.59 6.85
CA THR A 45 3.02 1.00 6.17
C THR A 45 1.80 1.12 7.08
N HIS A 46 0.90 2.01 6.68
CA HIS A 46 -0.44 2.16 7.24
C HIS A 46 -1.43 1.62 6.21
N SER A 47 -1.98 0.44 6.46
CA SER A 47 -2.88 -0.24 5.53
C SER A 47 -4.33 -0.02 5.92
N TYR A 48 -5.17 0.32 4.93
CA TYR A 48 -6.60 0.56 5.12
C TYR A 48 -7.39 -0.33 4.16
N TYR A 49 -8.34 -1.09 4.71
CA TYR A 49 -9.25 -1.94 3.95
C TYR A 49 -10.68 -1.44 4.12
N PHE A 50 -11.34 -1.13 3.00
CA PHE A 50 -12.71 -0.63 2.99
C PHE A 50 -13.68 -1.73 2.56
N LEU A 51 -14.49 -2.21 3.50
CA LEU A 51 -15.47 -3.28 3.28
C LEU A 51 -16.87 -2.68 3.13
N HIS A 52 -17.65 -3.16 2.16
CA HIS A 52 -19.07 -2.82 2.04
C HIS A 52 -19.88 -3.52 3.14
N ARG A 53 -20.91 -2.83 3.65
CA ARG A 53 -21.94 -3.44 4.52
C ARG A 53 -23.22 -3.68 3.72
N GLU A 54 -23.95 -4.75 4.05
CA GLU A 54 -25.22 -5.09 3.42
C GLU A 54 -26.29 -4.00 3.60
N GLU A 55 -26.35 -3.37 4.77
CA GLU A 55 -27.27 -2.27 5.09
C GLU A 55 -26.86 -0.92 4.48
N GLY A 56 -25.81 -0.90 3.67
CA GLY A 56 -25.19 0.32 3.13
C GLY A 56 -24.06 0.87 4.01
N GLY A 57 -23.27 1.78 3.42
CA GLY A 57 -22.07 2.33 4.05
C GLY A 57 -20.84 1.41 3.93
N ARG A 58 -19.77 1.78 4.65
CA ARG A 58 -18.50 1.04 4.65
C ARG A 58 -17.92 0.91 6.05
N VAL A 59 -17.21 -0.19 6.28
CA VAL A 59 -16.29 -0.37 7.42
C VAL A 59 -14.89 -0.13 6.91
N CYS A 60 -14.12 0.69 7.63
CA CYS A 60 -12.69 0.82 7.41
C CYS A 60 -11.94 0.02 8.47
N GLN A 61 -11.21 -0.99 8.04
CA GLN A 61 -10.25 -1.71 8.88
C GLN A 61 -8.86 -1.14 8.65
N TYR A 62 -8.12 -0.93 9.72
CA TYR A 62 -6.78 -0.34 9.67
C TYR A 62 -5.78 -1.27 10.33
N THR A 63 -4.60 -1.41 9.72
CA THR A 63 -3.47 -2.11 10.30
C THR A 63 -2.21 -1.27 10.12
N ARG A 64 -1.43 -1.17 11.20
CA ARG A 64 -0.11 -0.56 11.16
C ARG A 64 0.93 -1.65 11.11
N TYR A 65 1.75 -1.65 10.06
CA TYR A 65 2.96 -2.45 10.02
C TYR A 65 4.11 -1.57 10.49
N GLU A 66 4.73 -1.96 11.59
CA GLU A 66 6.03 -1.45 12.00
C GLU A 66 6.95 -2.66 12.06
N GLU A 67 8.12 -2.60 11.41
CA GLU A 67 9.16 -3.58 11.69
C GLU A 67 9.44 -3.56 13.20
N LYS A 68 9.09 -4.64 13.90
CA LYS A 68 9.62 -4.90 15.22
C LYS A 68 11.08 -5.26 15.04
N TRP A 69 11.96 -4.28 15.16
CA TRP A 69 13.38 -4.56 15.37
C TRP A 69 13.51 -5.43 16.63
N GLY A 70 14.06 -6.63 16.44
CA GLY A 70 14.35 -7.56 17.51
C GLY A 70 15.20 -6.90 18.60
N ARG A 71 14.76 -7.08 19.84
CA ARG A 71 15.67 -7.36 20.94
C ARG A 71 15.49 -8.82 21.31
#